data_AF-A0A7C9HDL1-F1
#
_entry.id   AF-A0A7C9HDL1-F1
#
_cell.length_a   1.000
_cell.length_b   1.000
_cell.length_c   1.000
_cell.angle_alpha   90.00
_cell.angle_beta   90.00
_cell.angle_gamma   90.00
#
_symmetry.space_group_name_H-M   'P 1'
#
loop_
_entity.id
_entity.type
_entity.pdbx_description
1 polymer ?
#
loop_
_entity_poly.entity_id
_entity_poly.type
_entity_poly.pdbx_seq_one_letter_code
_entity_poly.pdbx_strand_id
1 'polypeptide(L)'
;MNNNFMKINLFVLGAALAIGLSLTSCAQDDMLEKNKTEEKEHKNEHLTSFTGGAVMTRTSITYPKVFKWTSGDKIWVEDDNGVWQQSTNTIEGGPETFTPIQEKESFTFQVPGQYKKKSSYRVLYLGKEGTDKKIKFASTQQQMKPNSGLDVGKYGDWGMATTSKTADGNFKFTLQHKAAILCFMPFNGKTELSSTRISKIELTSDGNIAGTYTLNTTTNQLEDDAVSKTITLKSNSLGGGLLSPSQYRDGFPLSKTTADMATNGSFVVIKPGAHKLTAKFYLEDTGTGTKGVVTKDYGTFTYKENITYNMKVDMEIPNFDQNYYMWDAKQNYWYPHQTGGTAPIWQPWKNGSTSVGTVNGPESYNENYPKSGDVDRYCNTSFPGDGVRNDAQTELFKKLPNANEMAWYVVKGDPHGDRNQLFSFLGHLYKGGMWILKRQYIADMNKETAPSELAPVTDLRVAESGEYAQNNNIPDTPPAKADLHKYFFLPELGWYERGICLNIGYNGFYWSSSAFAKNSVDGNNTKYAFNLFFRRNNTFGYTIYVESSNRELGFKAVPFE
;
A
#
# COMPACT_ATOMS: atom_id res chain seq x y z
N MET A 1 44.44 10.01 -29.54
CA MET A 1 45.87 9.91 -29.23
C MET A 1 46.09 10.24 -27.77
N ASN A 2 46.66 9.28 -27.04
CA ASN A 2 47.44 9.33 -25.79
C ASN A 2 46.88 10.14 -24.61
N ASN A 3 46.36 9.45 -23.59
CA ASN A 3 47.07 8.90 -22.42
C ASN A 3 47.39 9.97 -21.38
N ASN A 4 46.82 9.83 -20.18
CA ASN A 4 47.65 9.50 -19.02
C ASN A 4 46.82 8.97 -17.84
N PHE A 5 47.24 7.78 -17.41
CA PHE A 5 47.03 7.21 -16.08
C PHE A 5 47.54 8.17 -15.00
N MET A 6 46.82 8.26 -13.89
CA MET A 6 47.44 8.66 -12.62
C MET A 6 47.01 7.70 -11.51
N LYS A 7 48.00 6.94 -11.03
CA LYS A 7 47.97 6.13 -9.81
C LYS A 7 47.87 7.04 -8.60
N ILE A 8 47.04 6.69 -7.62
CA ILE A 8 47.21 7.12 -6.23
C ILE A 8 47.16 5.88 -5.34
N ASN A 9 48.29 5.60 -4.69
CA ASN A 9 48.44 4.58 -3.67
C ASN A 9 48.26 5.20 -2.28
N LEU A 10 47.43 4.53 -1.48
CA LEU A 10 47.65 4.14 -0.08
C LEU A 10 47.85 5.24 0.98
N PHE A 11 46.85 5.42 1.85
CA PHE A 11 47.07 5.51 3.29
C PHE A 11 45.95 4.79 4.06
N VAL A 12 46.37 3.90 4.95
CA VAL A 12 45.60 2.95 5.74
C VAL A 12 45.37 3.52 7.15
N LEU A 13 44.16 3.36 7.68
CA LEU A 13 43.84 3.35 9.13
C LEU A 13 42.56 2.52 9.26
N GLY A 14 42.45 1.38 9.96
CA GLY A 14 43.28 0.78 10.99
C GLY A 14 42.50 0.68 12.29
N ALA A 15 41.53 -0.25 12.39
CA ALA A 15 40.95 -0.70 13.67
C ALA A 15 40.31 -2.08 13.52
N ALA A 16 41.13 -3.13 13.66
CA ALA A 16 40.71 -4.50 13.86
C ALA A 16 40.74 -4.80 15.37
N LEU A 17 39.61 -5.23 15.94
CA LEU A 17 39.54 -5.79 17.29
C LEU A 17 39.72 -7.31 17.19
N ALA A 18 40.95 -7.76 17.44
CA ALA A 18 41.26 -9.14 17.75
C ALA A 18 41.19 -9.33 19.27
N ILE A 19 40.34 -10.24 19.74
CA ILE A 19 40.40 -10.78 21.11
C ILE A 19 40.84 -12.22 20.96
N GLY A 20 42.12 -12.47 21.26
CA GLY A 20 42.66 -13.81 21.46
C GLY A 20 42.41 -14.25 22.90
N LEU A 21 41.85 -15.45 23.06
CA LEU A 21 41.92 -16.21 24.30
C LEU A 21 42.45 -17.60 23.94
N SER A 22 43.73 -17.79 24.22
CA SER A 22 44.40 -19.08 24.23
C SER A 22 44.20 -19.74 25.60
N LEU A 23 43.68 -20.96 25.63
CA LEU A 23 43.90 -21.89 26.73
C LEU A 23 44.28 -23.25 26.14
N THR A 24 45.54 -23.62 26.33
CA THR A 24 46.06 -24.99 26.26
C THR A 24 45.71 -25.72 27.55
N SER A 25 45.21 -26.97 27.49
CA SER A 25 45.92 -28.16 27.99
C SER A 25 44.99 -29.38 28.20
N CYS A 26 45.64 -30.54 28.10
CA CYS A 26 45.39 -31.82 28.76
C CYS A 26 44.20 -32.69 28.33
N ALA A 27 44.56 -33.73 27.58
CA ALA A 27 43.90 -35.02 27.58
C ALA A 27 43.90 -35.62 29.00
N GLN A 28 42.76 -36.15 29.44
CA GLN A 28 42.68 -37.29 30.35
C GLN A 28 41.34 -38.00 30.16
N ASP A 29 41.40 -39.30 29.84
CA ASP A 29 40.31 -40.26 29.99
C ASP A 29 39.86 -40.31 31.46
N ASP A 30 38.56 -40.21 31.74
CA ASP A 30 37.79 -41.28 32.38
C ASP A 30 36.30 -40.93 32.49
N MET A 31 35.50 -41.80 31.88
CA MET A 31 34.25 -42.42 32.37
C MET A 31 33.27 -41.58 33.22
N LEU A 32 32.10 -41.25 32.65
CA LEU A 32 30.79 -41.38 33.33
C LEU A 32 29.65 -41.51 32.29
N GLU A 33 28.65 -42.31 32.65
CA GLU A 33 27.83 -43.14 31.78
C GLU A 33 26.66 -42.44 31.05
N LYS A 34 26.39 -43.00 29.85
CA LYS A 34 25.09 -43.21 29.18
C LYS A 34 23.92 -42.29 29.55
N ASN A 35 23.57 -41.44 28.59
CA ASN A 35 22.21 -41.40 28.02
C ASN A 35 22.31 -41.02 26.53
N LYS A 36 22.50 -42.05 25.68
CA LYS A 36 22.35 -41.89 24.23
C LYS A 36 20.86 -41.75 23.94
N THR A 37 20.43 -40.54 23.57
CA THR A 37 19.26 -40.40 22.71
C THR A 37 19.68 -40.95 21.35
N GLU A 38 19.10 -42.08 20.95
CA GLU A 38 19.36 -42.72 19.66
C GLU A 38 18.99 -41.76 18.52
N GLU A 39 19.99 -41.11 17.91
CA GLU A 39 19.88 -40.73 16.51
C GLU A 39 19.70 -42.04 15.73
N LYS A 40 18.50 -42.27 15.19
CA LYS A 40 18.25 -43.37 14.28
C LYS A 40 19.09 -43.14 13.01
N GLU A 41 20.28 -43.70 13.00
CA GLU A 41 21.00 -44.01 11.75
C GLU A 41 20.10 -44.94 10.92
N HIS A 42 19.36 -44.36 9.97
CA HIS A 42 18.68 -45.13 8.94
C HIS A 42 19.75 -45.77 8.05
N LYS A 43 20.11 -47.03 8.38
CA LYS A 43 20.91 -47.88 7.49
C LYS A 43 20.26 -47.94 6.11
N ASN A 44 21.08 -47.69 5.09
CA ASN A 44 20.76 -47.79 3.66
C ASN A 44 20.39 -49.23 3.26
N GLU A 45 19.21 -49.71 3.63
CA GLU A 45 18.71 -51.01 3.16
C GLU A 45 17.33 -50.82 2.52
N HIS A 46 17.31 -50.96 1.18
CA HIS A 46 16.15 -50.92 0.28
C HIS A 46 15.42 -49.58 0.11
N LEU A 47 16.05 -48.65 -0.63
CA LEU A 47 15.37 -47.45 -1.14
C LEU A 47 14.55 -47.77 -2.39
N THR A 48 13.34 -47.23 -2.46
CA THR A 48 12.48 -47.29 -3.65
C THR A 48 12.29 -45.89 -4.23
N SER A 49 12.32 -45.78 -5.55
CA SER A 49 12.20 -44.49 -6.25
C SER A 49 10.74 -44.12 -6.51
N PHE A 50 10.38 -42.92 -6.08
CA PHE A 50 9.09 -42.28 -6.30
C PHE A 50 9.30 -40.96 -7.05
N THR A 51 8.93 -40.91 -8.32
CA THR A 51 9.07 -39.71 -9.15
C THR A 51 7.77 -38.91 -9.16
N GLY A 52 7.81 -37.72 -8.56
CA GLY A 52 6.71 -36.75 -8.63
C GLY A 52 6.83 -35.95 -9.94
N GLY A 53 5.88 -36.14 -10.86
CA GLY A 53 5.92 -35.54 -12.20
C GLY A 53 5.18 -34.21 -12.34
N ALA A 54 5.38 -33.58 -13.50
CA ALA A 54 4.78 -32.31 -13.89
C ALA A 54 3.42 -32.50 -14.58
N VAL A 55 2.33 -32.39 -13.81
CA VAL A 55 1.05 -31.77 -14.23
C VAL A 55 0.39 -31.21 -12.97
N MET A 56 0.40 -29.89 -12.82
CA MET A 56 -0.16 -29.15 -11.68
C MET A 56 0.16 -29.73 -10.27
N THR A 57 1.46 -29.91 -9.94
CA THR A 57 1.96 -30.38 -8.63
C THR A 57 2.94 -29.37 -8.02
N ARG A 58 2.76 -28.93 -6.76
CA ARG A 58 3.21 -27.64 -6.22
C ARG A 58 3.93 -27.67 -4.87
N THR A 59 5.07 -26.98 -4.80
CA THR A 59 5.65 -26.43 -3.57
C THR A 59 6.02 -24.94 -3.75
N SER A 60 6.07 -24.45 -4.99
CA SER A 60 6.06 -23.03 -5.40
C SER A 60 5.12 -22.73 -6.61
N ILE A 61 4.77 -21.45 -6.90
CA ILE A 61 4.15 -21.03 -8.19
C ILE A 61 4.93 -19.91 -8.87
N THR A 62 5.02 -19.98 -10.19
CA THR A 62 5.26 -18.82 -11.04
C THR A 62 4.00 -18.51 -11.84
N TYR A 63 3.70 -17.23 -12.08
CA TYR A 63 2.63 -16.87 -13.01
C TYR A 63 3.19 -16.72 -14.43
N PRO A 64 2.64 -17.40 -15.47
CA PRO A 64 1.43 -18.24 -15.44
C PRO A 64 1.64 -19.58 -14.72
N LYS A 65 0.59 -20.07 -14.05
CA LYS A 65 0.49 -21.11 -13.00
C LYS A 65 1.31 -22.41 -13.22
N VAL A 66 2.64 -22.31 -13.22
CA VAL A 66 3.55 -23.46 -13.24
C VAL A 66 3.96 -23.77 -11.82
N PHE A 67 3.79 -25.03 -11.45
CA PHE A 67 4.08 -25.54 -10.13
C PHE A 67 5.35 -26.40 -10.17
N LYS A 68 6.18 -26.30 -9.13
CA LYS A 68 7.48 -26.96 -9.05
C LYS A 68 7.76 -27.46 -7.65
N TRP A 69 8.63 -28.46 -7.55
CA TRP A 69 9.33 -28.88 -6.33
C TRP A 69 10.46 -27.91 -6.02
N THR A 70 10.78 -27.72 -4.74
CA THR A 70 11.78 -26.78 -4.23
C THR A 70 12.79 -27.47 -3.30
N SER A 71 13.92 -26.80 -3.04
CA SER A 71 14.92 -27.27 -2.10
C SER A 71 14.35 -27.53 -0.70
N GLY A 72 14.64 -28.72 -0.17
CA GLY A 72 14.19 -29.19 1.15
C GLY A 72 12.85 -29.94 1.17
N ASP A 73 12.11 -30.01 0.06
CA ASP A 73 10.85 -30.75 0.04
C ASP A 73 11.04 -32.24 0.27
N LYS A 74 10.10 -32.83 1.02
CA LYS A 74 10.07 -34.26 1.36
C LYS A 74 8.66 -34.82 1.16
N ILE A 75 8.59 -36.12 0.91
CA ILE A 75 7.33 -36.86 0.84
C ILE A 75 7.32 -37.98 1.87
N TRP A 76 6.11 -38.44 2.20
CA TRP A 76 5.87 -39.66 2.95
C TRP A 76 5.10 -40.64 2.07
N VAL A 77 5.47 -41.91 2.12
CA VAL A 77 4.78 -42.98 1.41
C VAL A 77 4.39 -44.06 2.39
N GLU A 78 3.15 -44.52 2.32
CA GLU A 78 2.66 -45.63 3.15
C GLU A 78 3.15 -46.96 2.56
N ASP A 79 3.91 -47.74 3.34
CA ASP A 79 4.52 -48.99 2.89
C ASP A 79 3.56 -50.20 2.95
N ASP A 80 4.08 -51.38 2.62
CA ASP A 80 3.35 -52.66 2.65
C ASP A 80 2.82 -53.06 4.04
N ASN A 81 3.35 -52.45 5.11
CA ASN A 81 2.95 -52.70 6.49
C ASN A 81 2.03 -51.59 7.03
N GLY A 82 1.66 -50.60 6.20
CA GLY A 82 0.82 -49.47 6.61
C GLY A 82 1.57 -48.40 7.39
N VAL A 83 2.91 -48.39 7.32
CA VAL A 83 3.75 -47.39 8.00
C VAL A 83 4.13 -46.29 7.01
N TRP A 84 4.00 -45.03 7.42
CA TRP A 84 4.41 -43.88 6.61
C TRP A 84 5.93 -43.68 6.71
N GLN A 85 6.62 -43.82 5.59
CA GLN A 85 8.06 -43.68 5.47
C GLN A 85 8.40 -42.37 4.77
N GLN A 86 9.33 -41.60 5.34
CA GLN A 86 9.76 -40.31 4.79
C GLN A 86 10.87 -40.50 3.74
N SER A 87 10.89 -39.69 2.69
CA SER A 87 12.01 -39.63 1.77
C SER A 87 13.32 -39.22 2.46
N THR A 88 14.43 -39.83 2.04
CA THR A 88 15.77 -39.58 2.58
C THR A 88 16.53 -38.50 1.83
N ASN A 89 16.13 -38.19 0.60
CA ASN A 89 16.72 -37.14 -0.22
C ASN A 89 15.76 -35.96 -0.43
N THR A 90 16.34 -34.82 -0.82
CA THR A 90 15.64 -33.60 -1.21
C THR A 90 16.35 -32.97 -2.40
N ILE A 91 15.73 -31.98 -3.05
CA ILE A 91 16.46 -31.13 -4.00
C ILE A 91 17.54 -30.36 -3.22
N GLU A 92 18.80 -30.46 -3.66
CA GLU A 92 19.92 -29.70 -3.10
C GLU A 92 19.79 -28.20 -3.45
N GLY A 93 20.17 -27.33 -2.51
CA GLY A 93 19.92 -25.89 -2.53
C GLY A 93 19.49 -25.40 -1.14
N GLY A 94 19.83 -24.17 -0.78
CA GLY A 94 20.19 -23.80 0.61
C GLY A 94 19.16 -23.97 1.73
N PRO A 95 19.61 -24.45 2.90
CA PRO A 95 19.31 -23.93 4.24
C PRO A 95 20.38 -22.93 4.77
N GLU A 96 21.51 -22.78 4.07
CA GLU A 96 22.55 -21.80 4.38
C GLU A 96 22.25 -20.44 3.76
N THR A 97 22.65 -19.36 4.44
CA THR A 97 22.30 -17.95 4.16
C THR A 97 22.66 -17.42 2.77
N PHE A 98 23.31 -18.20 1.90
CA PHE A 98 23.81 -17.75 0.59
C PHE A 98 23.57 -18.71 -0.60
N THR A 99 22.91 -19.86 -0.44
CA THR A 99 22.64 -20.78 -1.56
C THR A 99 21.21 -20.60 -2.09
N PRO A 100 20.99 -20.24 -3.37
CA PRO A 100 19.65 -20.04 -3.93
C PRO A 100 18.75 -21.28 -3.82
N ILE A 101 17.46 -21.07 -3.52
CA ILE A 101 16.43 -22.11 -3.59
C ILE A 101 16.34 -22.59 -5.05
N GLN A 102 16.49 -23.89 -5.27
CA GLN A 102 16.35 -24.52 -6.58
C GLN A 102 14.91 -24.97 -6.79
N GLU A 103 14.45 -24.95 -8.05
CA GLU A 103 13.13 -25.46 -8.44
C GLU A 103 13.26 -26.55 -9.50
N LYS A 104 12.46 -27.61 -9.41
CA LYS A 104 12.36 -28.67 -10.45
C LYS A 104 10.90 -29.04 -10.71
N GLU A 105 10.53 -29.15 -11.97
CA GLU A 105 9.18 -29.61 -12.37
C GLU A 105 8.93 -31.09 -12.03
N SER A 106 10.01 -31.86 -11.87
CA SER A 106 9.96 -33.26 -11.50
C SER A 106 11.13 -33.59 -10.57
N PHE A 107 10.88 -34.46 -9.60
CA PHE A 107 11.92 -34.94 -8.69
C PHE A 107 11.68 -36.40 -8.30
N THR A 108 12.77 -37.15 -8.20
CA THR A 108 12.75 -38.56 -7.77
C THR A 108 13.17 -38.64 -6.31
N PHE A 109 12.21 -38.95 -5.46
CA PHE A 109 12.39 -39.19 -4.05
C PHE A 109 12.80 -40.65 -3.81
N GLN A 110 13.76 -40.83 -2.91
CA GLN A 110 14.20 -42.12 -2.40
C GLN A 110 13.54 -42.35 -1.05
N VAL A 111 12.71 -43.39 -0.96
CA VAL A 111 11.92 -43.65 0.24
C VAL A 111 12.27 -45.05 0.76
N PRO A 112 12.61 -45.20 2.06
CA PRO A 112 12.87 -46.50 2.66
C PRO A 112 11.55 -47.25 2.86
N GLY A 113 11.64 -48.56 3.12
CA GLY A 113 10.48 -49.41 3.42
C GLY A 113 10.22 -50.48 2.37
N GLN A 114 9.07 -51.15 2.50
CA GLN A 114 8.68 -52.27 1.64
C GLN A 114 7.58 -51.86 0.67
N TYR A 115 7.86 -51.99 -0.63
CA TYR A 115 6.95 -51.59 -1.71
C TYR A 115 6.80 -52.68 -2.78
N LYS A 116 6.62 -53.93 -2.35
CA LYS A 116 6.57 -55.11 -3.23
C LYS A 116 5.16 -55.69 -3.39
N LYS A 117 4.25 -55.52 -2.42
CA LYS A 117 2.94 -56.20 -2.44
C LYS A 117 1.90 -55.48 -3.30
N LYS A 118 2.01 -54.16 -3.52
CA LYS A 118 1.02 -53.35 -4.24
C LYS A 118 1.58 -52.75 -5.54
N SER A 119 0.69 -52.43 -6.47
CA SER A 119 0.98 -51.68 -7.71
C SER A 119 0.75 -50.17 -7.58
N SER A 120 0.23 -49.73 -6.43
CA SER A 120 -0.03 -48.32 -6.10
C SER A 120 0.12 -48.12 -4.59
N TYR A 121 0.67 -46.98 -4.21
CA TYR A 121 0.87 -46.55 -2.82
C TYR A 121 0.38 -45.12 -2.64
N ARG A 122 0.02 -44.77 -1.41
CA ARG A 122 -0.37 -43.40 -1.06
C ARG A 122 0.86 -42.56 -0.79
N VAL A 123 0.88 -41.36 -1.35
CA VAL A 123 1.91 -40.35 -1.09
C VAL A 123 1.27 -39.18 -0.36
N LEU A 124 2.01 -38.65 0.60
CA LEU A 124 1.64 -37.48 1.38
C LEU A 124 2.78 -36.46 1.30
N TYR A 125 2.41 -35.21 1.05
CA TYR A 125 3.28 -34.05 1.15
C TYR A 125 2.68 -33.10 2.18
N LEU A 126 3.43 -32.79 3.23
CA LEU A 126 2.95 -31.99 4.37
C LEU A 126 3.30 -30.50 4.29
N GLY A 127 3.97 -30.07 3.21
CA GLY A 127 4.62 -28.76 3.17
C GLY A 127 6.07 -28.83 3.66
N LYS A 128 6.85 -27.78 3.37
CA LYS A 128 8.27 -27.69 3.75
C LYS A 128 8.50 -27.74 5.27
N GLU A 129 7.56 -27.21 6.03
CA GLU A 129 7.61 -27.13 7.51
C GLU A 129 6.72 -28.19 8.18
N GLY A 130 6.09 -29.08 7.41
CA GLY A 130 5.17 -30.08 7.93
C GLY A 130 5.92 -31.28 8.51
N THR A 131 5.56 -31.68 9.74
CA THR A 131 6.10 -32.86 10.44
C THR A 131 4.97 -33.56 11.18
N ASP A 132 5.13 -34.86 11.46
CA ASP A 132 4.17 -35.63 12.28
C ASP A 132 2.70 -35.51 11.85
N LYS A 133 2.46 -35.52 10.53
CA LYS A 133 1.13 -35.35 9.91
C LYS A 133 0.45 -34.01 10.24
N LYS A 134 1.19 -33.01 10.72
CA LYS A 134 0.69 -31.66 10.95
C LYS A 134 0.89 -30.78 9.73
N ILE A 135 -0.14 -30.03 9.39
CA ILE A 135 -0.17 -29.06 8.31
C ILE A 135 -0.31 -27.68 8.93
N LYS A 136 0.57 -26.77 8.53
CA LYS A 136 0.62 -25.41 9.05
C LYS A 136 0.25 -24.39 7.98
N PHE A 137 -0.95 -23.86 8.06
CA PHE A 137 -1.34 -22.64 7.35
C PHE A 137 -0.81 -21.43 8.13
N ALA A 138 0.30 -20.84 7.67
CA ALA A 138 0.97 -19.81 8.44
C ALA A 138 0.14 -18.52 8.54
N SER A 139 -0.12 -18.05 9.77
CA SER A 139 -0.73 -16.73 10.03
C SER A 139 0.18 -15.57 9.64
N THR A 140 1.49 -15.80 9.50
CA THR A 140 2.44 -14.82 8.99
C THR A 140 3.14 -15.39 7.78
N GLN A 141 2.98 -14.71 6.65
CA GLN A 141 3.58 -15.04 5.36
C GLN A 141 4.50 -13.88 4.94
N GLN A 142 5.52 -14.17 4.15
CA GLN A 142 6.51 -13.21 3.68
C GLN A 142 6.80 -13.48 2.20
N GLN A 143 6.86 -12.42 1.41
CA GLN A 143 7.37 -12.46 0.05
C GLN A 143 8.39 -11.33 -0.13
N MET A 144 9.52 -11.67 -0.75
CA MET A 144 10.65 -10.73 -0.91
C MET A 144 10.64 -10.01 -2.27
N LYS A 145 9.83 -10.50 -3.21
CA LYS A 145 9.63 -9.91 -4.53
C LYS A 145 8.22 -10.25 -5.05
N PRO A 146 7.62 -9.41 -5.92
CA PRO A 146 6.36 -9.71 -6.58
C PRO A 146 6.42 -11.01 -7.38
N ASN A 147 5.25 -11.60 -7.66
CA ASN A 147 5.08 -12.80 -8.48
C ASN A 147 6.02 -13.96 -8.06
N SER A 148 6.30 -14.08 -6.76
CA SER A 148 7.19 -15.12 -6.24
C SER A 148 6.42 -16.09 -5.37
N GLY A 149 6.03 -17.22 -5.95
CA GLY A 149 5.41 -18.31 -5.21
C GLY A 149 6.38 -19.23 -4.49
N LEU A 150 7.68 -18.91 -4.44
CA LEU A 150 8.74 -19.80 -3.90
C LEU A 150 8.44 -20.34 -2.50
N ASP A 151 7.76 -19.57 -1.66
CA ASP A 151 7.54 -19.92 -0.27
C ASP A 151 6.15 -20.48 0.03
N VAL A 152 5.31 -20.77 -0.97
CA VAL A 152 3.93 -21.23 -0.66
C VAL A 152 3.91 -22.60 0.04
N GLY A 153 4.89 -23.47 -0.22
CA GLY A 153 5.12 -24.72 0.52
C GLY A 153 5.39 -24.52 2.01
N LYS A 154 5.92 -23.36 2.40
CA LYS A 154 6.14 -22.97 3.81
C LYS A 154 4.84 -22.52 4.50
N TYR A 155 3.86 -22.07 3.73
CA TYR A 155 2.66 -21.38 4.25
C TYR A 155 1.40 -22.26 4.27
N GLY A 156 1.53 -23.56 4.04
CA GLY A 156 0.44 -24.52 4.18
C GLY A 156 0.00 -25.16 2.87
N ASP A 157 0.79 -25.03 1.79
CA ASP A 157 0.60 -25.88 0.63
C ASP A 157 1.00 -27.32 0.97
N TRP A 158 0.03 -28.22 0.92
CA TRP A 158 0.15 -29.65 1.22
C TRP A 158 -0.63 -30.43 0.17
N GLY A 159 -0.40 -31.75 0.08
CA GLY A 159 -1.09 -32.56 -0.91
C GLY A 159 -1.01 -34.05 -0.69
N MET A 160 -1.79 -34.78 -1.48
CA MET A 160 -1.83 -36.23 -1.47
C MET A 160 -1.78 -36.78 -2.89
N ALA A 161 -1.26 -37.99 -3.06
CA ALA A 161 -1.30 -38.67 -4.33
C ALA A 161 -1.47 -40.18 -4.15
N THR A 162 -1.82 -40.83 -5.24
CA THR A 162 -1.65 -42.28 -5.42
C THR A 162 -0.62 -42.49 -6.51
N THR A 163 0.28 -43.46 -6.30
CA THR A 163 1.31 -43.76 -7.28
C THR A 163 0.80 -44.71 -8.37
N SER A 164 1.51 -44.72 -9.49
CA SER A 164 1.40 -45.75 -10.53
C SER A 164 2.76 -46.41 -10.70
N LYS A 165 2.81 -47.75 -10.63
CA LYS A 165 4.03 -48.52 -10.85
C LYS A 165 4.48 -48.42 -12.31
N THR A 166 5.78 -48.26 -12.53
CA THR A 166 6.41 -48.24 -13.85
C THR A 166 6.91 -49.63 -14.23
N ALA A 167 7.26 -49.81 -15.52
CA ALA A 167 7.82 -51.07 -16.02
C ALA A 167 9.11 -51.48 -15.29
N ASP A 168 9.93 -50.50 -14.91
CA ASP A 168 11.19 -50.71 -14.17
C ASP A 168 11.00 -50.98 -12.67
N GLY A 169 9.75 -51.14 -12.22
CA GLY A 169 9.41 -51.42 -10.83
C GLY A 169 9.39 -50.20 -9.90
N ASN A 170 9.68 -49.01 -10.41
CA ASN A 170 9.60 -47.74 -9.70
C ASN A 170 8.17 -47.18 -9.68
N PHE A 171 7.96 -46.02 -9.05
CA PHE A 171 6.64 -45.41 -8.92
C PHE A 171 6.65 -43.97 -9.43
N LYS A 172 5.58 -43.58 -10.11
CA LYS A 172 5.31 -42.18 -10.49
C LYS A 172 4.06 -41.68 -9.80
N PHE A 173 4.00 -40.40 -9.46
CA PHE A 173 2.80 -39.80 -8.89
C PHE A 173 2.60 -38.36 -9.34
N THR A 174 1.36 -37.90 -9.21
CA THR A 174 0.94 -36.51 -9.41
C THR A 174 0.27 -36.04 -8.13
N LEU A 175 0.87 -35.04 -7.48
CA LEU A 175 0.39 -34.50 -6.22
C LEU A 175 -0.88 -33.68 -6.42
N GLN A 176 -1.94 -34.03 -5.68
CA GLN A 176 -3.16 -33.24 -5.60
C GLN A 176 -3.05 -32.28 -4.43
N HIS A 177 -2.88 -31.00 -4.74
CA HIS A 177 -2.77 -29.95 -3.74
C HIS A 177 -4.07 -29.74 -3.00
N LYS A 178 -3.94 -29.34 -1.75
CA LYS A 178 -5.06 -29.23 -0.84
C LYS A 178 -5.18 -27.84 -0.21
N ALA A 179 -4.29 -26.92 -0.55
CA ALA A 179 -4.45 -25.51 -0.18
C ALA A 179 -5.30 -24.74 -1.20
N ALA A 180 -5.87 -23.62 -0.76
CA ALA A 180 -6.42 -22.58 -1.63
C ALA A 180 -5.49 -21.37 -1.60
N ILE A 181 -5.27 -20.73 -2.75
CA ILE A 181 -4.28 -19.66 -2.87
C ILE A 181 -4.91 -18.43 -3.49
N LEU A 182 -4.83 -17.30 -2.80
CA LEU A 182 -5.28 -16.00 -3.27
C LEU A 182 -4.12 -15.28 -3.94
N CYS A 183 -4.34 -14.84 -5.17
CA CYS A 183 -3.35 -14.14 -5.99
C CYS A 183 -3.77 -12.67 -6.13
N PHE A 184 -3.32 -11.82 -5.20
CA PHE A 184 -3.65 -10.40 -5.17
C PHE A 184 -2.85 -9.63 -6.24
N MET A 185 -3.57 -8.84 -7.04
CA MET A 185 -3.06 -7.92 -8.06
C MET A 185 -3.65 -6.53 -7.82
N PRO A 186 -3.15 -5.81 -6.80
CA PRO A 186 -3.62 -4.47 -6.49
C PRO A 186 -3.22 -3.45 -7.56
N PHE A 187 -4.11 -2.52 -7.88
CA PHE A 187 -3.87 -1.42 -8.82
C PHE A 187 -4.70 -0.21 -8.41
N ASN A 188 -4.43 0.98 -8.96
CA ASN A 188 -5.27 2.15 -8.75
C ASN A 188 -5.83 2.64 -10.09
N GLY A 189 -7.09 2.33 -10.38
CA GLY A 189 -7.68 2.60 -11.71
C GLY A 189 -7.74 4.08 -12.08
N LYS A 190 -7.67 4.99 -11.10
CA LYS A 190 -7.81 6.44 -11.30
C LYS A 190 -6.53 7.14 -11.77
N THR A 191 -5.36 6.68 -11.33
CA THR A 191 -4.07 7.28 -11.70
C THR A 191 -2.91 6.37 -11.31
N GLU A 192 -1.77 6.54 -11.97
CA GLU A 192 -0.51 5.94 -11.54
C GLU A 192 0.03 6.63 -10.29
N LEU A 193 0.56 5.85 -9.35
CA LEU A 193 1.26 6.38 -8.17
C LEU A 193 2.75 6.05 -8.25
N SER A 194 3.59 7.08 -8.27
CA SER A 194 5.01 6.94 -8.59
C SER A 194 5.82 6.33 -7.43
N SER A 195 5.50 6.70 -6.18
CA SER A 195 6.27 6.32 -4.98
C SER A 195 5.46 5.53 -3.96
N THR A 196 4.22 5.15 -4.26
CA THR A 196 3.40 4.35 -3.34
C THR A 196 3.81 2.87 -3.34
N ARG A 197 3.86 2.29 -2.14
CA ARG A 197 4.24 0.90 -1.85
C ARG A 197 3.20 0.23 -0.97
N ILE A 198 3.05 -1.08 -1.15
CA ILE A 198 2.23 -1.98 -0.33
C ILE A 198 3.20 -2.78 0.52
N SER A 199 3.21 -2.54 1.83
CA SER A 199 4.15 -3.20 2.76
C SER A 199 3.54 -4.41 3.47
N LYS A 200 2.20 -4.43 3.58
CA LYS A 200 1.46 -5.46 4.30
C LYS A 200 0.07 -5.67 3.71
N ILE A 201 -0.35 -6.93 3.60
CA ILE A 201 -1.74 -7.34 3.37
C ILE A 201 -2.21 -8.12 4.61
N GLU A 202 -3.26 -7.64 5.26
CA GLU A 202 -3.90 -8.32 6.39
C GLU A 202 -5.23 -8.88 5.91
N LEU A 203 -5.40 -10.20 6.00
CA LEU A 203 -6.59 -10.91 5.61
C LEU A 203 -7.29 -11.43 6.87
N THR A 204 -8.57 -11.16 7.01
CA THR A 204 -9.42 -11.67 8.10
C THR A 204 -10.60 -12.43 7.53
N SER A 205 -11.14 -13.37 8.30
CA SER A 205 -12.30 -14.20 7.92
C SER A 205 -13.28 -14.35 9.09
N ASP A 206 -14.52 -14.72 8.78
CA ASP A 206 -15.52 -15.17 9.76
C ASP A 206 -15.18 -16.55 10.36
N GLY A 207 -14.41 -17.37 9.63
CA GLY A 207 -13.91 -18.68 10.03
C GLY A 207 -12.38 -18.79 10.12
N ASN A 208 -11.90 -20.00 10.44
CA ASN A 208 -10.47 -20.30 10.54
C ASN A 208 -9.85 -20.43 9.13
N ILE A 209 -8.90 -19.56 8.81
CA ILE A 209 -8.18 -19.53 7.52
C ILE A 209 -6.69 -19.89 7.65
N ALA A 210 -6.18 -19.90 8.88
CA ALA A 210 -4.80 -20.24 9.23
C ALA A 210 -4.74 -21.09 10.51
N GLY A 211 -3.56 -21.60 10.84
CA GLY A 211 -3.34 -22.43 12.01
C GLY A 211 -2.56 -23.71 11.73
N THR A 212 -2.45 -24.53 12.76
CA THR A 212 -1.94 -25.91 12.69
C THR A 212 -3.11 -26.87 12.77
N TYR A 213 -3.07 -27.90 11.92
CA TYR A 213 -4.09 -28.92 11.79
C TYR A 213 -3.43 -30.29 11.71
N THR A 214 -3.99 -31.28 12.40
CA THR A 214 -3.53 -32.67 12.28
C THR A 214 -4.29 -33.37 11.15
N LEU A 215 -3.56 -34.00 10.23
CA LEU A 215 -4.17 -34.80 9.16
C LEU A 215 -4.55 -36.18 9.69
N ASN A 216 -5.85 -36.46 9.67
CA ASN A 216 -6.35 -37.81 9.82
C ASN A 216 -6.12 -38.59 8.53
N THR A 217 -5.07 -39.42 8.50
CA THR A 217 -4.68 -40.18 7.30
C THR A 217 -5.67 -41.27 6.90
N THR A 218 -6.71 -41.53 7.69
CA THR A 218 -7.77 -42.49 7.36
C THR A 218 -8.92 -41.80 6.64
N THR A 219 -9.36 -40.64 7.15
CA THR A 219 -10.48 -39.88 6.57
C THR A 219 -10.03 -38.83 5.55
N ASN A 220 -8.73 -38.51 5.52
CA ASN A 220 -8.12 -37.40 4.79
C ASN A 220 -8.66 -36.02 5.19
N GLN A 221 -9.14 -35.89 6.43
CA GLN A 221 -9.66 -34.65 6.98
C GLN A 221 -8.65 -33.99 7.91
N LEU A 222 -8.75 -32.65 8.01
CA LEU A 222 -7.98 -31.84 8.94
C LEU A 222 -8.74 -31.69 10.25
N GLU A 223 -8.08 -31.99 11.36
CA GLU A 223 -8.56 -31.75 12.71
C GLU A 223 -7.90 -30.47 13.25
N ASP A 224 -8.69 -29.60 13.90
CA ASP A 224 -8.25 -28.30 14.39
C ASP A 224 -7.37 -28.47 15.65
N ASP A 225 -6.09 -28.08 15.58
CA ASP A 225 -5.21 -28.04 16.76
C ASP A 225 -5.16 -26.62 17.35
N ALA A 226 -4.64 -25.67 16.56
CA ALA A 226 -4.45 -24.27 16.94
C ALA A 226 -4.74 -23.39 15.74
N VAL A 227 -5.84 -22.64 15.79
CA VAL A 227 -6.44 -22.00 14.60
C VAL A 227 -6.42 -20.48 14.68
N SER A 228 -6.43 -19.83 13.51
CA SER A 228 -6.48 -18.38 13.38
C SER A 228 -7.43 -17.95 12.27
N LYS A 229 -8.13 -16.85 12.51
CA LYS A 229 -8.98 -16.17 11.52
C LYS A 229 -8.24 -15.07 10.75
N THR A 230 -6.95 -14.90 10.99
CA THR A 230 -6.14 -13.81 10.44
C THR A 230 -4.86 -14.33 9.81
N ILE A 231 -4.53 -13.80 8.64
CA ILE A 231 -3.25 -13.94 7.97
C ILE A 231 -2.67 -12.55 7.70
N THR A 232 -1.38 -12.38 7.97
CA THR A 232 -0.60 -11.23 7.55
C THR A 232 0.42 -11.66 6.52
N LEU A 233 0.34 -11.13 5.31
CA LEU A 233 1.40 -11.18 4.31
C LEU A 233 2.24 -9.91 4.42
N LYS A 234 3.53 -10.07 4.65
CA LYS A 234 4.54 -9.02 4.54
C LYS A 234 5.15 -9.04 3.14
N SER A 235 5.17 -7.90 2.48
CA SER A 235 5.73 -7.69 1.14
C SER A 235 6.99 -6.83 1.15
N ASN A 236 7.41 -6.38 2.33
CA ASN A 236 8.65 -5.63 2.52
C ASN A 236 9.84 -6.58 2.71
N SER A 237 10.94 -6.31 2.02
CA SER A 237 12.15 -7.12 2.09
C SER A 237 13.18 -6.49 3.04
N LEU A 238 13.39 -7.10 4.21
CA LEU A 238 14.49 -6.74 5.12
C LEU A 238 15.84 -7.35 4.69
N GLY A 239 15.87 -8.08 3.57
CA GLY A 239 17.02 -8.81 3.08
C GLY A 239 17.91 -7.94 2.19
N GLY A 240 18.80 -7.19 2.83
CA GLY A 240 19.88 -6.43 2.19
C GLY A 240 20.71 -5.76 3.27
N GLY A 241 22.02 -6.04 3.34
CA GLY A 241 22.91 -5.26 4.19
C GLY A 241 22.88 -3.78 3.79
N LEU A 242 23.41 -2.89 4.64
CA LEU A 242 23.49 -1.44 4.39
C LEU A 242 24.09 -1.07 3.01
N LEU A 243 24.83 -1.98 2.38
CA LEU A 243 25.55 -1.81 1.13
C LEU A 243 24.76 -2.23 -0.14
N SER A 244 23.58 -2.83 0.00
CA SER A 244 22.67 -3.13 -1.12
C SER A 244 21.22 -3.16 -0.63
N PRO A 245 20.51 -2.02 -0.62
CA PRO A 245 19.12 -2.01 -0.21
C PRO A 245 18.29 -2.85 -1.18
N SER A 246 17.48 -3.76 -0.63
CA SER A 246 16.55 -4.54 -1.44
C SER A 246 15.61 -3.61 -2.22
N GLN A 247 15.41 -3.90 -3.51
CA GLN A 247 14.47 -3.17 -4.38
C GLN A 247 13.05 -3.03 -3.76
N TYR A 248 12.68 -3.97 -2.89
CA TYR A 248 11.36 -4.05 -2.24
C TYR A 248 11.43 -3.81 -0.73
N ARG A 249 12.45 -3.10 -0.24
CA ARG A 249 12.59 -2.79 1.20
C ARG A 249 11.34 -2.14 1.79
N ASP A 250 10.71 -1.26 1.03
CA ASP A 250 9.55 -0.48 1.50
C ASP A 250 8.21 -1.12 1.06
N GLY A 251 8.26 -2.31 0.44
CA GLY A 251 7.08 -3.03 -0.07
C GLY A 251 7.00 -3.12 -1.60
N PHE A 252 5.92 -3.68 -2.10
CA PHE A 252 5.67 -3.84 -3.54
C PHE A 252 5.05 -2.57 -4.15
N PRO A 253 5.44 -2.13 -5.36
CA PRO A 253 4.90 -0.92 -5.98
C PRO A 253 3.38 -0.95 -6.24
N LEU A 254 2.68 0.17 -6.01
CA LEU A 254 1.31 0.40 -6.47
C LEU A 254 1.31 1.41 -7.63
N SER A 255 1.97 1.07 -8.73
CA SER A 255 2.28 2.03 -9.80
C SER A 255 1.52 1.79 -11.12
N LYS A 256 0.46 0.98 -11.09
CA LYS A 256 -0.30 0.60 -12.30
C LYS A 256 -1.77 0.96 -12.14
N THR A 257 -2.39 1.33 -13.27
CA THR A 257 -3.83 1.59 -13.40
C THR A 257 -4.64 0.34 -13.77
N THR A 258 -3.96 -0.78 -14.02
CA THR A 258 -4.58 -2.08 -14.24
C THR A 258 -3.82 -3.16 -13.48
N ALA A 259 -4.49 -4.27 -13.19
CA ALA A 259 -3.90 -5.40 -12.48
C ALA A 259 -2.67 -5.96 -13.22
N ASP A 260 -1.53 -6.03 -12.53
CA ASP A 260 -0.28 -6.57 -13.09
C ASP A 260 0.46 -7.44 -12.07
N MET A 261 0.65 -8.70 -12.43
CA MET A 261 1.37 -9.67 -11.58
C MET A 261 2.84 -9.29 -11.39
N ALA A 262 3.50 -8.79 -12.43
CA ALA A 262 4.93 -8.51 -12.38
C ALA A 262 5.25 -7.36 -11.42
N THR A 263 4.38 -6.35 -11.33
CA THR A 263 4.58 -5.18 -10.47
C THR A 263 4.36 -5.50 -8.99
N ASN A 264 3.27 -6.18 -8.61
CA ASN A 264 2.91 -6.35 -7.20
C ASN A 264 2.10 -7.61 -6.88
N GLY A 265 2.09 -8.57 -7.80
CA GLY A 265 1.42 -9.86 -7.62
C GLY A 265 1.86 -10.54 -6.33
N SER A 266 0.91 -10.88 -5.46
CA SER A 266 1.16 -11.43 -4.13
C SER A 266 0.37 -12.72 -3.92
N PHE A 267 0.96 -13.71 -3.27
CA PHE A 267 0.33 -15.01 -3.01
C PHE A 267 0.04 -15.16 -1.52
N VAL A 268 -1.22 -15.42 -1.17
CA VAL A 268 -1.65 -15.72 0.20
C VAL A 268 -2.26 -17.12 0.24
N VAL A 269 -1.64 -18.01 1.00
CA VAL A 269 -2.12 -19.39 1.18
C VAL A 269 -3.13 -19.43 2.32
N ILE A 270 -4.32 -20.00 2.09
CA ILE A 270 -5.38 -20.11 3.09
C ILE A 270 -5.87 -21.55 3.20
N LYS A 271 -6.42 -21.90 4.37
CA LYS A 271 -7.22 -23.13 4.53
C LYS A 271 -8.46 -23.05 3.62
N PRO A 272 -8.71 -24.03 2.74
CA PRO A 272 -9.93 -24.09 1.95
C PRO A 272 -11.19 -24.12 2.82
N GLY A 273 -12.30 -23.64 2.26
CA GLY A 273 -13.58 -23.57 2.95
C GLY A 273 -14.45 -22.39 2.49
N ALA A 274 -15.65 -22.31 3.06
CA ALA A 274 -16.51 -21.14 2.95
C ALA A 274 -16.01 -20.05 3.91
N HIS A 275 -15.63 -18.90 3.35
CA HIS A 275 -15.07 -17.78 4.09
C HIS A 275 -15.68 -16.46 3.62
N LYS A 276 -15.96 -15.56 4.56
CA LYS A 276 -16.24 -14.14 4.30
C LYS A 276 -14.99 -13.34 4.62
N LEU A 277 -14.25 -12.95 3.58
CA LEU A 277 -12.93 -12.33 3.75
C LEU A 277 -13.01 -10.80 3.80
N THR A 278 -12.19 -10.19 4.65
CA THR A 278 -11.85 -8.76 4.58
C THR A 278 -10.33 -8.62 4.42
N ALA A 279 -9.88 -7.94 3.37
CA ALA A 279 -8.48 -7.67 3.11
C ALA A 279 -8.15 -6.18 3.33
N LYS A 280 -7.13 -5.90 4.15
CA LYS A 280 -6.57 -4.56 4.35
C LYS A 280 -5.20 -4.47 3.70
N PHE A 281 -5.02 -3.45 2.87
CA PHE A 281 -3.77 -3.14 2.17
C PHE A 281 -3.16 -1.92 2.82
N TYR A 282 -1.97 -2.09 3.40
CA TYR A 282 -1.25 -1.03 4.07
C TYR A 282 -0.30 -0.36 3.08
N LEU A 283 -0.56 0.92 2.84
CA LEU A 283 0.09 1.73 1.84
C LEU A 283 1.05 2.72 2.50
N GLU A 284 2.19 2.94 1.87
CA GLU A 284 3.14 3.99 2.23
C GLU A 284 3.67 4.63 0.94
N ASP A 285 3.58 5.95 0.83
CA ASP A 285 4.22 6.70 -0.24
C ASP A 285 5.56 7.22 0.22
N THR A 286 6.63 6.74 -0.38
CA THR A 286 8.00 7.06 0.05
C THR A 286 8.43 8.48 -0.33
N GLY A 287 7.71 9.15 -1.26
CA GLY A 287 7.96 10.53 -1.65
C GLY A 287 7.38 11.54 -0.65
N THR A 288 6.16 11.27 -0.17
CA THR A 288 5.42 12.15 0.75
C THR A 288 5.52 11.72 2.21
N GLY A 289 5.86 10.47 2.48
CA GLY A 289 5.79 9.84 3.80
C GLY A 289 4.36 9.46 4.23
N THR A 290 3.36 9.62 3.36
CA THR A 290 1.96 9.35 3.69
C THR A 290 1.72 7.86 3.88
N LYS A 291 1.03 7.51 4.96
CA LYS A 291 0.58 6.13 5.25
C LYS A 291 -0.94 6.04 5.28
N GLY A 292 -1.46 4.99 4.67
CA GLY A 292 -2.89 4.73 4.54
C GLY A 292 -3.23 3.25 4.56
N VAL A 293 -4.52 2.95 4.73
CA VAL A 293 -5.03 1.59 4.64
C VAL A 293 -6.26 1.58 3.74
N VAL A 294 -6.25 0.73 2.72
CA VAL A 294 -7.43 0.44 1.89
C VAL A 294 -8.02 -0.89 2.37
N THR A 295 -9.32 -0.90 2.68
CA THR A 295 -10.04 -2.10 3.12
C THR A 295 -10.98 -2.57 2.03
N LYS A 296 -10.95 -3.87 1.72
CA LYS A 296 -11.85 -4.53 0.77
C LYS A 296 -12.57 -5.68 1.44
N ASP A 297 -13.89 -5.60 1.44
CA ASP A 297 -14.76 -6.66 1.94
C ASP A 297 -15.21 -7.55 0.78
N TYR A 298 -15.10 -8.85 0.98
CA TYR A 298 -15.58 -9.86 0.05
C TYR A 298 -16.78 -10.58 0.67
N GLY A 299 -17.79 -10.87 -0.15
CA GLY A 299 -18.90 -11.72 0.26
C GLY A 299 -18.43 -13.13 0.61
N THR A 300 -19.31 -13.92 1.24
CA THR A 300 -19.01 -15.33 1.51
C THR A 300 -18.74 -16.07 0.21
N PHE A 301 -17.58 -16.73 0.13
CA PHE A 301 -17.16 -17.50 -1.04
C PHE A 301 -16.54 -18.84 -0.61
N THR A 302 -16.78 -19.89 -1.39
CA THR A 302 -16.20 -21.22 -1.13
C THR A 302 -14.89 -21.39 -1.90
N TYR A 303 -13.77 -21.25 -1.18
CA TYR A 303 -12.42 -21.47 -1.69
C TYR A 303 -12.11 -22.96 -1.69
N LYS A 304 -11.96 -23.56 -2.86
CA LYS A 304 -11.74 -25.00 -3.07
C LYS A 304 -10.25 -25.34 -3.03
N GLU A 305 -9.98 -26.57 -2.61
CA GLU A 305 -8.66 -27.20 -2.69
C GLU A 305 -8.10 -27.14 -4.13
N ASN A 306 -6.77 -27.02 -4.24
CA ASN A 306 -6.04 -27.00 -5.51
C ASN A 306 -6.41 -25.83 -6.46
N ILE A 307 -6.98 -24.74 -5.95
CA ILE A 307 -7.35 -23.59 -6.78
C ILE A 307 -6.55 -22.36 -6.38
N THR A 308 -6.00 -21.70 -7.41
CA THR A 308 -5.46 -20.34 -7.31
C THR A 308 -6.49 -19.34 -7.85
N TYR A 309 -6.93 -18.43 -6.99
CA TYR A 309 -7.93 -17.41 -7.25
C TYR A 309 -7.27 -16.08 -7.62
N ASN A 310 -7.63 -15.53 -8.78
CA ASN A 310 -7.14 -14.24 -9.23
C ASN A 310 -7.92 -13.12 -8.53
N MET A 311 -7.24 -12.36 -7.68
CA MET A 311 -7.82 -11.28 -6.89
C MET A 311 -7.35 -9.93 -7.46
N LYS A 312 -8.03 -9.44 -8.50
CA LYS A 312 -7.80 -8.07 -9.01
C LYS A 312 -8.41 -7.08 -8.02
N VAL A 313 -7.63 -6.11 -7.56
CA VAL A 313 -8.07 -5.15 -6.54
C VAL A 313 -7.82 -3.73 -7.01
N ASP A 314 -8.87 -3.03 -7.42
CA ASP A 314 -8.79 -1.58 -7.61
C ASP A 314 -8.81 -0.92 -6.23
N MET A 315 -7.80 -0.11 -5.93
CA MET A 315 -7.71 0.66 -4.68
C MET A 315 -8.73 1.79 -4.64
N GLU A 316 -9.22 2.24 -5.80
CA GLU A 316 -10.22 3.30 -5.93
C GLU A 316 -9.80 4.61 -5.24
N ILE A 317 -8.50 4.89 -5.18
CA ILE A 317 -7.99 6.12 -4.58
C ILE A 317 -8.30 7.26 -5.57
N PRO A 318 -9.11 8.27 -5.19
CA PRO A 318 -9.48 9.35 -6.08
C PRO A 318 -8.24 10.16 -6.50
N ASN A 319 -8.24 10.67 -7.73
CA ASN A 319 -7.20 11.55 -8.23
C ASN A 319 -7.76 12.96 -8.43
N PHE A 320 -7.09 13.95 -7.86
CA PHE A 320 -7.47 15.35 -7.98
C PHE A 320 -6.58 16.08 -8.98
N ASP A 321 -7.15 17.09 -9.64
CA ASP A 321 -6.47 17.84 -10.69
C ASP A 321 -5.30 18.67 -10.15
N GLN A 322 -4.33 18.92 -11.02
CA GLN A 322 -3.09 19.62 -10.73
C GLN A 322 -3.21 21.15 -10.69
N ASN A 323 -4.34 21.74 -11.06
CA ASN A 323 -4.42 23.17 -11.34
C ASN A 323 -4.64 23.98 -10.07
N TYR A 324 -3.88 25.06 -9.94
CA TYR A 324 -4.03 26.10 -8.93
C TYR A 324 -4.11 27.43 -9.64
N TYR A 325 -4.67 28.43 -9.00
CA TYR A 325 -4.88 29.74 -9.61
C TYR A 325 -4.57 30.81 -8.57
N MET A 326 -3.88 31.87 -9.01
CA MET A 326 -4.08 33.17 -8.36
C MET A 326 -5.53 33.61 -8.59
N TRP A 327 -6.10 34.40 -7.69
CA TRP A 327 -7.54 34.70 -7.75
C TRP A 327 -7.93 35.36 -9.07
N ASP A 328 -8.90 34.76 -9.76
CA ASP A 328 -9.48 35.19 -11.03
C ASP A 328 -8.45 35.38 -12.16
N ALA A 329 -7.36 34.58 -12.13
CA ALA A 329 -6.40 34.49 -13.22
C ALA A 329 -6.98 33.73 -14.43
N LYS A 330 -6.53 34.07 -15.65
CA LYS A 330 -7.00 33.43 -16.89
C LYS A 330 -6.45 32.02 -17.06
N GLN A 331 -5.23 31.80 -16.60
CA GLN A 331 -4.51 30.53 -16.70
C GLN A 331 -4.07 30.04 -15.32
N ASN A 332 -3.85 28.72 -15.20
CA ASN A 332 -3.39 28.13 -13.95
C ASN A 332 -1.98 28.64 -13.59
N TYR A 333 -1.67 28.61 -12.31
CA TYR A 333 -0.45 29.11 -11.66
C TYR A 333 0.84 28.61 -12.33
N TRP A 334 0.82 27.40 -12.89
CA TRP A 334 1.98 26.76 -13.49
C TRP A 334 1.91 26.68 -15.02
N TYR A 335 0.92 27.30 -15.67
CA TYR A 335 0.74 27.22 -17.13
C TYR A 335 1.95 27.69 -17.94
N PRO A 336 2.30 27.04 -19.06
CA PRO A 336 1.85 25.71 -19.52
C PRO A 336 2.67 24.54 -18.92
N HIS A 337 3.50 24.80 -17.90
CA HIS A 337 4.51 23.91 -17.32
C HIS A 337 4.03 23.16 -16.05
N GLN A 338 2.73 23.01 -15.83
CA GLN A 338 2.16 22.14 -14.80
C GLN A 338 2.48 20.67 -15.07
N THR A 339 2.29 19.78 -14.08
CA THR A 339 2.39 18.34 -14.32
C THR A 339 1.45 17.90 -15.44
N GLY A 340 1.98 17.19 -16.45
CA GLY A 340 1.27 16.82 -17.68
C GLY A 340 1.24 17.91 -18.77
N GLY A 341 1.89 19.05 -18.54
CA GLY A 341 2.05 20.15 -19.50
C GLY A 341 3.39 20.12 -20.26
N THR A 342 3.84 21.30 -20.69
CA THR A 342 5.06 21.49 -21.47
C THR A 342 6.31 21.35 -20.61
N ALA A 343 7.31 20.60 -21.08
CA ALA A 343 8.60 20.48 -20.40
C ALA A 343 9.46 21.77 -20.54
N PRO A 344 10.31 22.12 -19.55
CA PRO A 344 10.46 21.45 -18.26
C PRO A 344 9.25 21.69 -17.35
N ILE A 345 8.91 20.71 -16.51
CA ILE A 345 7.82 20.86 -15.52
C ILE A 345 8.30 21.80 -14.41
N TRP A 346 7.50 22.83 -14.11
CA TRP A 346 7.82 23.82 -13.08
C TRP A 346 7.15 23.56 -11.74
N GLN A 347 6.02 22.86 -11.75
CA GLN A 347 5.15 22.69 -10.60
C GLN A 347 5.81 21.86 -9.49
N PRO A 348 6.12 22.47 -8.32
CA PRO A 348 6.55 21.73 -7.14
C PRO A 348 5.40 20.86 -6.63
N TRP A 349 5.66 19.62 -6.25
CA TRP A 349 4.63 18.68 -5.79
C TRP A 349 4.78 18.29 -4.31
N LYS A 350 5.88 18.73 -3.67
CA LYS A 350 6.22 18.40 -2.29
C LYS A 350 6.21 19.64 -1.42
N ASN A 351 5.67 19.50 -0.20
CA ASN A 351 5.66 20.56 0.80
C ASN A 351 7.07 21.10 1.06
N GLY A 352 7.27 22.39 0.82
CA GLY A 352 8.51 23.12 1.08
C GLY A 352 8.49 23.89 2.41
N SER A 353 9.63 24.50 2.74
CA SER A 353 9.71 25.49 3.84
C SER A 353 9.24 26.85 3.34
N THR A 354 8.62 27.65 4.21
CA THR A 354 8.16 29.03 3.92
C THR A 354 9.30 30.02 3.69
N SER A 355 10.54 29.64 3.98
CA SER A 355 11.72 30.48 3.74
C SER A 355 12.28 30.26 2.32
N VAL A 356 12.09 31.27 1.46
CA VAL A 356 12.63 31.29 0.08
C VAL A 356 14.15 31.09 0.11
N GLY A 357 14.66 30.10 -0.64
CA GLY A 357 16.10 29.84 -0.78
C GLY A 357 16.74 28.92 0.29
N THR A 358 16.00 28.51 1.34
CA THR A 358 16.47 27.51 2.32
C THR A 358 16.05 26.08 1.95
N VAL A 359 15.31 25.92 0.85
CA VAL A 359 14.77 24.67 0.35
C VAL A 359 15.66 24.14 -0.76
N ASN A 360 16.32 23.01 -0.53
CA ASN A 360 17.21 22.38 -1.51
C ASN A 360 16.42 21.45 -2.43
N GLY A 361 15.94 21.96 -3.57
CA GLY A 361 15.48 21.12 -4.69
C GLY A 361 14.31 21.69 -5.48
N PRO A 362 14.23 21.41 -6.80
CA PRO A 362 13.16 21.89 -7.68
C PRO A 362 11.76 21.35 -7.32
N GLU A 363 11.69 20.29 -6.51
CA GLU A 363 10.43 19.64 -6.10
C GLU A 363 9.63 20.45 -5.07
N SER A 364 10.24 21.47 -4.46
CA SER A 364 9.67 22.22 -3.32
C SER A 364 9.70 23.75 -3.47
N TYR A 365 10.56 24.32 -4.33
CA TYR A 365 10.56 25.75 -4.69
C TYR A 365 10.89 25.94 -6.17
N ASN A 366 10.19 26.87 -6.85
CA ASN A 366 10.49 27.26 -8.23
C ASN A 366 10.23 28.75 -8.48
N GLU A 367 11.21 29.48 -9.02
CA GLU A 367 11.14 30.93 -9.25
C GLU A 367 10.25 31.37 -10.43
N ASN A 368 9.74 30.42 -11.23
CA ASN A 368 8.86 30.66 -12.38
C ASN A 368 7.38 30.84 -12.01
N TYR A 369 7.09 31.05 -10.72
CA TYR A 369 5.76 31.42 -10.26
C TYR A 369 5.28 32.74 -10.91
N PRO A 370 3.96 32.94 -11.06
CA PRO A 370 3.42 34.15 -11.68
C PRO A 370 3.81 35.41 -10.91
N LYS A 371 4.12 36.49 -11.63
CA LYS A 371 4.47 37.80 -11.09
C LYS A 371 3.61 38.84 -11.79
N SER A 372 3.60 40.08 -11.32
CA SER A 372 2.72 41.15 -11.87
C SER A 372 2.85 41.40 -13.37
N GLY A 373 3.98 41.04 -14.00
CA GLY A 373 4.16 41.10 -15.46
C GLY A 373 3.54 39.94 -16.26
N ASP A 374 3.06 38.88 -15.60
CA ASP A 374 2.44 37.71 -16.23
C ASP A 374 0.91 37.87 -16.27
N VAL A 375 0.42 38.59 -17.26
CA VAL A 375 -1.00 38.98 -17.35
C VAL A 375 -1.99 37.83 -17.47
N ASP A 376 -1.53 36.61 -17.77
CA ASP A 376 -2.40 35.45 -17.93
C ASP A 376 -2.50 34.61 -16.65
N ARG A 377 -1.39 34.44 -15.92
CA ARG A 377 -1.37 33.65 -14.68
C ARG A 377 -1.49 34.48 -13.40
N TYR A 378 -1.25 35.78 -13.47
CA TYR A 378 -1.34 36.67 -12.31
C TYR A 378 -2.79 36.99 -11.94
N CYS A 379 -3.04 37.32 -10.66
CA CYS A 379 -4.38 37.58 -10.16
C CYS A 379 -5.06 38.77 -10.86
N ASN A 380 -6.40 38.76 -10.86
CA ASN A 380 -7.16 39.94 -11.21
C ASN A 380 -6.94 41.06 -10.18
N THR A 381 -6.48 42.20 -10.68
CA THR A 381 -6.15 43.38 -9.88
C THR A 381 -7.30 44.39 -9.76
N SER A 382 -8.51 44.06 -10.23
CA SER A 382 -9.69 44.93 -10.09
C SER A 382 -9.95 45.30 -8.63
N PHE A 383 -10.30 46.56 -8.41
CA PHE A 383 -10.79 47.05 -7.13
C PHE A 383 -11.70 48.26 -7.37
N PRO A 384 -13.02 48.10 -7.26
CA PRO A 384 -13.98 49.17 -7.56
C PRO A 384 -14.12 50.20 -6.43
N GLY A 385 -13.68 49.91 -5.20
CA GLY A 385 -13.80 50.79 -4.04
C GLY A 385 -14.09 50.00 -2.76
N ASP A 386 -13.85 50.63 -1.60
CA ASP A 386 -14.24 50.03 -0.30
C ASP A 386 -15.76 49.90 -0.22
N GLY A 387 -16.24 48.76 0.28
CA GLY A 387 -17.68 48.45 0.38
C GLY A 387 -18.35 48.14 -0.95
N VAL A 388 -17.62 48.21 -2.07
CA VAL A 388 -18.16 47.97 -3.40
C VAL A 388 -17.88 46.52 -3.81
N ARG A 389 -18.97 45.80 -4.13
CA ARG A 389 -18.91 44.41 -4.60
C ARG A 389 -17.95 44.25 -5.78
N ASN A 390 -17.08 43.26 -5.70
CA ASN A 390 -16.12 42.91 -6.75
C ASN A 390 -16.22 41.41 -7.08
N ASP A 391 -16.93 41.11 -8.15
CA ASP A 391 -17.12 39.74 -8.61
C ASP A 391 -16.00 39.31 -9.56
N ALA A 392 -15.75 38.00 -9.61
CA ALA A 392 -14.84 37.40 -10.57
C ALA A 392 -15.30 37.61 -12.03
N GLN A 393 -14.34 37.73 -12.93
CA GLN A 393 -14.54 38.10 -14.34
C GLN A 393 -14.24 36.94 -15.30
N THR A 394 -13.43 35.96 -14.90
CA THR A 394 -13.10 34.79 -15.73
C THR A 394 -14.17 33.71 -15.68
N GLU A 395 -14.31 32.95 -16.77
CA GLU A 395 -15.37 31.93 -16.91
C GLU A 395 -15.27 30.79 -15.90
N LEU A 396 -14.06 30.44 -15.44
CA LEU A 396 -13.88 29.45 -14.38
C LEU A 396 -14.36 30.02 -13.04
N PHE A 397 -13.88 31.22 -12.67
CA PHE A 397 -14.17 31.78 -11.36
C PHE A 397 -15.64 32.18 -11.20
N LYS A 398 -16.33 32.59 -12.27
CA LYS A 398 -17.79 32.84 -12.24
C LYS A 398 -18.62 31.62 -11.84
N LYS A 399 -18.09 30.40 -11.95
CA LYS A 399 -18.76 29.15 -11.58
C LYS A 399 -18.50 28.73 -10.13
N LEU A 400 -17.57 29.40 -9.43
CA LEU A 400 -17.26 29.10 -8.04
C LEU A 400 -18.35 29.65 -7.13
N PRO A 401 -18.60 29.01 -5.97
CA PRO A 401 -19.47 29.59 -4.96
C PRO A 401 -18.93 30.96 -4.54
N ASN A 402 -19.84 31.91 -4.33
CA ASN A 402 -19.49 33.22 -3.81
C ASN A 402 -19.27 33.18 -2.28
N ALA A 403 -18.84 34.30 -1.69
CA ALA A 403 -18.56 34.37 -0.25
C ALA A 403 -19.74 33.95 0.64
N ASN A 404 -20.98 34.34 0.28
CA ASN A 404 -22.18 33.97 1.03
C ASN A 404 -22.45 32.47 0.95
N GLU A 405 -22.33 31.88 -0.24
CA GLU A 405 -22.54 30.43 -0.43
C GLU A 405 -21.53 29.60 0.35
N MET A 406 -20.26 30.03 0.40
CA MET A 406 -19.26 29.40 1.25
C MET A 406 -19.62 29.48 2.73
N ALA A 407 -20.20 30.60 3.19
CA ALA A 407 -20.63 30.73 4.58
C ALA A 407 -21.77 29.76 4.94
N TRP A 408 -22.68 29.48 4.00
CA TRP A 408 -23.68 28.43 4.18
C TRP A 408 -23.05 27.04 4.35
N TYR A 409 -22.05 26.70 3.53
CA TYR A 409 -21.33 25.44 3.69
C TYR A 409 -20.60 25.34 5.05
N VAL A 410 -20.03 26.44 5.55
CA VAL A 410 -19.36 26.49 6.85
C VAL A 410 -20.33 26.30 8.02
N VAL A 411 -21.45 27.03 8.02
CA VAL A 411 -22.37 27.12 9.17
C VAL A 411 -23.43 26.02 9.14
N LYS A 412 -23.93 25.66 7.94
CA LYS A 412 -25.07 24.76 7.74
C LYS A 412 -24.74 23.54 6.88
N GLY A 413 -23.53 23.45 6.34
CA GLY A 413 -23.12 22.34 5.48
C GLY A 413 -22.72 21.06 6.21
N ASP A 414 -22.97 20.97 7.53
CA ASP A 414 -22.64 19.82 8.38
C ASP A 414 -21.23 19.26 8.08
N PRO A 415 -20.16 20.05 8.26
CA PRO A 415 -18.82 19.62 7.89
C PRO A 415 -18.36 18.44 8.75
N HIS A 416 -17.73 17.45 8.12
CA HIS A 416 -17.13 16.28 8.75
C HIS A 416 -15.67 16.14 8.30
N GLY A 417 -14.74 16.22 9.24
CA GLY A 417 -13.32 16.01 8.96
C GLY A 417 -12.99 14.53 8.74
N ASP A 418 -12.13 14.23 7.76
CA ASP A 418 -11.69 12.87 7.50
C ASP A 418 -10.17 12.81 7.24
N ARG A 419 -9.42 12.49 8.30
CA ARG A 419 -7.94 12.36 8.27
C ARG A 419 -7.45 11.15 7.49
N ASN A 420 -8.33 10.17 7.26
CA ASN A 420 -7.97 8.87 6.73
C ASN A 420 -8.42 8.67 5.28
N GLN A 421 -9.30 9.54 4.77
CA GLN A 421 -9.64 9.56 3.35
C GLN A 421 -8.38 9.76 2.53
N LEU A 422 -7.99 8.71 1.82
CA LEU A 422 -6.85 8.72 0.91
C LEU A 422 -7.24 9.44 -0.38
N PHE A 423 -6.29 10.17 -0.94
CA PHE A 423 -6.39 10.72 -2.28
C PHE A 423 -5.02 10.75 -2.94
N SER A 424 -5.04 10.88 -4.25
CA SER A 424 -3.85 11.04 -5.06
C SER A 424 -3.82 12.43 -5.69
N PHE A 425 -2.64 12.99 -5.73
CA PHE A 425 -2.38 14.30 -6.28
C PHE A 425 -0.96 14.33 -6.83
N LEU A 426 -0.80 14.77 -8.08
CA LEU A 426 0.48 14.81 -8.81
C LEU A 426 1.23 13.47 -8.84
N GLY A 427 0.53 12.33 -8.86
CA GLY A 427 1.13 11.00 -8.88
C GLY A 427 1.60 10.48 -7.51
N HIS A 428 1.24 11.16 -6.42
CA HIS A 428 1.62 10.78 -5.06
C HIS A 428 0.41 10.57 -4.17
N LEU A 429 0.55 9.71 -3.15
CA LEU A 429 -0.47 9.48 -2.13
C LEU A 429 -0.44 10.57 -1.05
N TYR A 430 -1.63 11.04 -0.71
CA TYR A 430 -1.92 11.94 0.40
C TYR A 430 -3.19 11.46 1.13
N LYS A 431 -3.51 12.11 2.24
CA LYS A 431 -4.75 11.87 2.98
C LYS A 431 -5.20 13.14 3.70
N GLY A 432 -6.46 13.17 4.09
CA GLY A 432 -7.05 14.32 4.78
C GLY A 432 -8.01 15.09 3.89
N GLY A 433 -9.03 15.67 4.50
CA GLY A 433 -10.03 16.47 3.83
C GLY A 433 -11.28 16.64 4.66
N MET A 434 -12.31 17.15 4.00
CA MET A 434 -13.58 17.46 4.63
C MET A 434 -14.75 17.05 3.74
N TRP A 435 -15.72 16.38 4.34
CA TRP A 435 -17.03 16.12 3.76
C TRP A 435 -17.96 17.28 4.11
N ILE A 436 -18.73 17.77 3.13
CA ILE A 436 -19.66 18.89 3.28
C ILE A 436 -20.97 18.52 2.56
N LEU A 437 -22.13 18.83 3.14
CA LEU A 437 -23.43 18.62 2.50
C LEU A 437 -23.50 19.32 1.15
N LYS A 438 -24.08 18.65 0.16
CA LYS A 438 -24.39 19.27 -1.14
C LYS A 438 -25.47 20.33 -0.97
N ARG A 439 -25.44 21.37 -1.81
CA ARG A 439 -26.41 22.48 -1.82
C ARG A 439 -27.86 22.04 -1.59
N GLN A 440 -28.32 21.01 -2.30
CA GLN A 440 -29.71 20.54 -2.25
C GLN A 440 -30.16 20.01 -0.87
N TYR A 441 -29.22 19.73 0.04
CA TYR A 441 -29.49 19.28 1.40
C TYR A 441 -29.29 20.38 2.46
N ILE A 442 -28.94 21.60 2.05
CA ILE A 442 -28.80 22.75 2.94
C ILE A 442 -30.05 23.62 2.79
N ALA A 443 -30.89 23.63 3.82
CA ALA A 443 -32.10 24.46 3.84
C ALA A 443 -31.75 25.96 3.79
N ASP A 444 -32.59 26.74 3.11
CA ASP A 444 -32.51 28.20 3.01
C ASP A 444 -31.24 28.79 2.36
N MET A 445 -30.37 27.94 1.80
CA MET A 445 -29.12 28.37 1.19
C MET A 445 -29.35 29.40 0.07
N ASN A 446 -28.81 30.59 0.29
CA ASN A 446 -28.96 31.75 -0.58
C ASN A 446 -27.58 32.24 -1.07
N LYS A 447 -27.51 32.63 -2.34
CA LYS A 447 -26.32 33.25 -2.93
C LYS A 447 -26.19 34.74 -2.62
N GLU A 448 -27.28 35.41 -2.28
CA GLU A 448 -27.31 36.87 -2.04
C GLU A 448 -27.04 37.23 -0.57
N THR A 449 -27.28 36.31 0.37
CA THR A 449 -27.14 36.58 1.80
C THR A 449 -26.45 35.44 2.53
N ALA A 450 -25.62 35.77 3.52
CA ALA A 450 -25.01 34.82 4.43
C ALA A 450 -26.05 34.22 5.43
N PRO A 451 -25.73 33.09 6.09
CA PRO A 451 -26.55 32.54 7.18
C PRO A 451 -26.90 33.57 8.27
N SER A 452 -28.13 33.50 8.78
CA SER A 452 -28.63 34.43 9.82
C SER A 452 -27.84 34.39 11.13
N GLU A 453 -27.17 33.28 11.41
CA GLU A 453 -26.30 33.08 12.58
C GLU A 453 -25.06 33.98 12.57
N LEU A 454 -24.74 34.60 11.43
CA LEU A 454 -23.64 35.54 11.25
C LEU A 454 -24.09 37.02 11.39
N ALA A 455 -25.30 37.27 11.88
CA ALA A 455 -25.81 38.63 12.07
C ALA A 455 -24.84 39.51 12.89
N PRO A 456 -24.61 40.79 12.52
CA PRO A 456 -25.39 41.57 11.53
C PRO A 456 -24.92 41.42 10.07
N VAL A 457 -23.98 40.53 9.76
CA VAL A 457 -23.40 40.41 8.42
C VAL A 457 -24.40 39.77 7.46
N THR A 458 -25.03 40.58 6.61
CA THR A 458 -26.08 40.12 5.70
C THR A 458 -25.50 39.67 4.35
N ASP A 459 -24.56 40.42 3.77
CA ASP A 459 -23.88 40.08 2.51
C ASP A 459 -22.37 40.26 2.67
N LEU A 460 -21.64 39.13 2.66
CA LEU A 460 -20.19 39.10 2.80
C LEU A 460 -19.45 39.79 1.67
N ARG A 461 -20.05 39.90 0.49
CA ARG A 461 -19.41 40.44 -0.72
C ARG A 461 -19.21 41.96 -0.68
N VAL A 462 -19.85 42.63 0.28
CA VAL A 462 -19.73 44.07 0.53
C VAL A 462 -19.21 44.37 1.94
N ALA A 463 -18.81 43.33 2.69
CA ALA A 463 -18.30 43.50 4.04
C ALA A 463 -16.94 44.22 4.04
N GLU A 464 -16.77 45.17 4.96
CA GLU A 464 -15.55 45.98 5.12
C GLU A 464 -14.79 45.68 6.43
N SER A 465 -15.32 44.78 7.25
CA SER A 465 -14.72 44.32 8.51
C SER A 465 -15.28 42.96 8.95
N GLY A 466 -14.48 42.21 9.70
CA GLY A 466 -14.95 41.15 10.62
C GLY A 466 -14.71 39.72 10.14
N GLU A 467 -14.46 38.84 11.10
CA GLU A 467 -14.41 37.38 10.91
C GLU A 467 -15.72 36.90 10.26
N TYR A 468 -15.64 36.26 9.09
CA TYR A 468 -16.77 36.17 8.17
C TYR A 468 -17.69 34.97 8.42
N ALA A 469 -17.12 33.78 8.62
CA ALA A 469 -17.82 32.59 9.08
C ALA A 469 -16.79 31.59 9.61
N GLN A 470 -17.12 30.90 10.71
CA GLN A 470 -16.26 29.89 11.30
C GLN A 470 -17.09 28.76 11.91
N ASN A 471 -16.60 27.53 11.78
CA ASN A 471 -17.10 26.39 12.52
C ASN A 471 -15.91 25.59 13.09
N ASN A 472 -15.88 25.45 14.41
CA ASN A 472 -14.85 24.71 15.17
C ASN A 472 -15.37 23.40 15.77
N ASN A 473 -16.67 23.11 15.61
CA ASN A 473 -17.31 21.94 16.19
C ASN A 473 -17.46 20.87 15.11
N ILE A 474 -16.33 20.43 14.55
CA ILE A 474 -16.29 19.50 13.43
C ILE A 474 -15.90 18.11 13.95
N PRO A 475 -16.73 17.08 13.78
CA PRO A 475 -16.35 15.72 14.11
C PRO A 475 -15.17 15.25 13.23
N ASP A 476 -14.23 14.54 13.85
CA ASP A 476 -13.05 13.95 13.17
C ASP A 476 -13.37 12.57 12.57
N THR A 477 -14.62 12.38 12.17
CA THR A 477 -15.15 11.15 11.59
C THR A 477 -15.99 11.48 10.37
N PRO A 478 -15.88 10.70 9.28
CA PRO A 478 -16.71 10.92 8.10
C PRO A 478 -18.20 10.77 8.43
N PRO A 479 -19.09 11.29 7.57
CA PRO A 479 -20.51 11.03 7.67
C PRO A 479 -20.80 9.53 7.66
N ALA A 480 -21.98 9.14 8.17
CA ALA A 480 -22.42 7.76 8.10
C ALA A 480 -22.38 7.25 6.64
N LYS A 481 -21.92 6.01 6.43
CA LYS A 481 -21.76 5.43 5.09
C LYS A 481 -23.03 5.50 4.23
N ALA A 482 -24.21 5.34 4.87
CA ALA A 482 -25.51 5.44 4.19
C ALA A 482 -25.81 6.86 3.69
N ASP A 483 -25.27 7.89 4.34
CA ASP A 483 -25.52 9.30 4.04
C ASP A 483 -24.45 9.94 3.16
N LEU A 484 -23.32 9.27 2.88
CA LEU A 484 -22.22 9.84 2.07
C LEU A 484 -22.68 10.42 0.71
N HIS A 485 -23.75 9.89 0.12
CA HIS A 485 -24.34 10.42 -1.12
C HIS A 485 -24.89 11.86 -1.00
N LYS A 486 -25.15 12.33 0.22
CA LYS A 486 -25.59 13.71 0.54
C LYS A 486 -24.43 14.69 0.66
N TYR A 487 -23.20 14.19 0.67
CA TYR A 487 -22.00 14.98 0.87
C TYR A 487 -21.13 14.98 -0.37
N PHE A 488 -20.25 15.96 -0.44
CA PHE A 488 -19.10 15.99 -1.33
C PHE A 488 -17.81 16.16 -0.54
N PHE A 489 -16.71 15.76 -1.14
CA PHE A 489 -15.41 15.74 -0.47
C PHE A 489 -14.46 16.76 -1.05
N LEU A 490 -13.88 17.58 -0.17
CA LEU A 490 -12.79 18.50 -0.49
C LEU A 490 -11.49 17.98 0.17
N PRO A 491 -10.48 17.58 -0.62
CA PRO A 491 -9.18 17.14 -0.08
C PRO A 491 -8.35 18.29 0.51
N GLU A 492 -7.46 17.99 1.46
CA GLU A 492 -6.43 18.92 1.94
C GLU A 492 -5.34 19.11 0.88
N LEU A 493 -5.60 19.93 -0.15
CA LEU A 493 -4.68 20.14 -1.27
C LEU A 493 -3.60 21.21 -1.04
N GLY A 494 -3.63 21.93 0.08
CA GLY A 494 -2.65 22.96 0.37
C GLY A 494 -2.74 24.17 -0.56
N TRP A 495 -1.62 24.88 -0.73
CA TRP A 495 -1.53 26.05 -1.62
C TRP A 495 -0.13 26.27 -2.18
N TYR A 496 -0.03 27.22 -3.11
CA TYR A 496 1.25 27.79 -3.54
C TYR A 496 1.43 29.22 -3.06
N GLU A 497 2.63 29.52 -2.59
CA GLU A 497 3.06 30.88 -2.27
C GLU A 497 4.44 31.12 -2.85
N ARG A 498 4.57 32.12 -3.73
CA ARG A 498 5.87 32.53 -4.31
C ARG A 498 6.69 31.35 -4.85
N GLY A 499 6.00 30.37 -5.43
CA GLY A 499 6.61 29.19 -6.04
C GLY A 499 6.94 28.06 -5.08
N ILE A 500 6.49 28.12 -3.83
CA ILE A 500 6.62 27.07 -2.82
C ILE A 500 5.28 26.36 -2.69
N CYS A 501 5.27 25.03 -2.72
CA CYS A 501 4.08 24.25 -2.37
C CYS A 501 4.00 24.05 -0.86
N LEU A 502 2.84 24.27 -0.25
CA LEU A 502 2.68 24.26 1.20
C LEU A 502 1.45 23.46 1.62
N ASN A 503 1.62 22.66 2.67
CA ASN A 503 0.55 22.02 3.44
C ASN A 503 -0.41 21.11 2.66
N ILE A 504 0.03 20.46 1.59
CA ILE A 504 -0.70 19.31 1.02
C ILE A 504 -0.82 18.23 2.09
N GLY A 505 -2.03 17.71 2.28
CA GLY A 505 -2.39 16.74 3.30
C GLY A 505 -2.48 17.35 4.70
N TYR A 506 -2.58 18.68 4.82
CA TYR A 506 -2.79 19.37 6.10
C TYR A 506 -3.91 20.42 6.07
N ASN A 507 -3.98 21.20 4.98
CA ASN A 507 -4.92 22.30 4.83
C ASN A 507 -5.65 22.22 3.47
N GLY A 508 -6.89 22.70 3.40
CA GLY A 508 -7.62 22.91 2.15
C GLY A 508 -7.89 24.39 1.92
N PHE A 509 -7.54 24.89 0.71
CA PHE A 509 -7.78 26.27 0.29
C PHE A 509 -8.50 26.30 -1.06
N TYR A 510 -9.69 26.88 -1.08
CA TYR A 510 -10.57 26.92 -2.25
C TYR A 510 -11.06 28.34 -2.49
N TRP A 511 -10.76 28.90 -3.66
CA TRP A 511 -11.19 30.24 -4.02
C TRP A 511 -12.71 30.34 -4.17
N SER A 512 -13.26 31.49 -3.77
CA SER A 512 -14.61 31.91 -4.12
C SER A 512 -14.63 32.73 -5.41
N SER A 513 -15.83 33.00 -5.93
CA SER A 513 -16.08 33.96 -6.99
C SER A 513 -16.12 35.44 -6.53
N SER A 514 -15.81 35.71 -5.26
CA SER A 514 -15.91 37.06 -4.65
C SER A 514 -14.57 37.58 -4.15
N ALA A 515 -14.20 38.78 -4.58
CA ALA A 515 -13.10 39.51 -3.98
C ALA A 515 -13.54 40.13 -2.64
N PHE A 516 -12.56 40.40 -1.77
CA PHE A 516 -12.82 41.16 -0.56
C PHE A 516 -13.04 42.63 -0.92
N ALA A 517 -14.10 43.23 -0.39
CA ALA A 517 -14.53 44.60 -0.72
C ALA A 517 -13.73 45.69 0.01
N LYS A 518 -12.51 45.37 0.46
CA LYS A 518 -11.59 46.32 1.08
C LYS A 518 -10.16 46.00 0.69
N ASN A 519 -9.40 47.05 0.39
CA ASN A 519 -8.03 46.95 -0.12
C ASN A 519 -6.94 46.81 0.95
N SER A 520 -7.34 46.78 2.23
CA SER A 520 -6.42 46.54 3.34
C SER A 520 -7.06 45.72 4.45
N VAL A 521 -6.31 44.73 4.92
CA VAL A 521 -6.57 43.99 6.16
C VAL A 521 -5.37 44.26 7.06
N ASP A 522 -5.60 44.65 8.30
CA ASP A 522 -4.56 44.90 9.32
C ASP A 522 -3.44 45.87 8.89
N GLY A 523 -3.77 46.87 8.05
CA GLY A 523 -2.84 47.91 7.60
C GLY A 523 -1.92 47.51 6.43
N ASN A 524 -2.05 46.30 5.88
CA ASN A 524 -1.35 45.89 4.66
C ASN A 524 -2.15 46.27 3.40
N ASN A 525 -1.55 47.05 2.51
CA ASN A 525 -2.14 47.46 1.21
C ASN A 525 -2.06 46.33 0.17
N THR A 526 -2.66 45.17 0.47
CA THR A 526 -2.72 43.99 -0.42
C THR A 526 -4.14 43.70 -0.85
N LYS A 527 -4.32 43.15 -2.06
CA LYS A 527 -5.64 42.78 -2.59
C LYS A 527 -6.02 41.39 -2.09
N TYR A 528 -7.21 41.27 -1.51
CA TYR A 528 -7.72 40.02 -0.95
C TYR A 528 -8.93 39.50 -1.71
N ALA A 529 -9.14 38.19 -1.65
CA ALA A 529 -10.35 37.53 -2.10
C ALA A 529 -10.82 36.49 -1.08
N PHE A 530 -12.12 36.21 -1.08
CA PHE A 530 -12.68 35.22 -0.18
C PHE A 530 -12.32 33.80 -0.63
N ASN A 531 -12.10 32.94 0.35
CA ASN A 531 -11.84 31.53 0.15
C ASN A 531 -12.47 30.70 1.28
N LEU A 532 -12.76 29.45 0.97
CA LEU A 532 -13.08 28.42 1.94
C LEU A 532 -11.76 27.79 2.37
N PHE A 533 -11.47 27.91 3.66
CA PHE A 533 -10.28 27.37 4.28
C PHE A 533 -10.66 26.34 5.33
N PHE A 534 -9.97 25.21 5.36
CA PHE A 534 -10.01 24.31 6.50
C PHE A 534 -8.64 23.76 6.83
N ARG A 535 -8.46 23.48 8.11
CA ARG A 535 -7.23 22.89 8.67
C ARG A 535 -7.54 22.06 9.89
N ARG A 536 -6.49 21.38 10.35
CA ARG A 536 -6.42 20.81 11.69
C ARG A 536 -5.83 21.84 12.65
N ASN A 537 -6.60 22.15 13.69
CA ASN A 537 -6.22 22.98 14.82
C ASN A 537 -5.90 22.09 16.02
N ASN A 538 -4.79 22.34 16.70
CA ASN A 538 -4.36 21.53 17.85
C ASN A 538 -5.31 21.63 19.06
N THR A 539 -6.04 22.74 19.19
CA THR A 539 -6.99 23.01 20.28
C THR A 539 -8.40 22.52 19.95
N PHE A 540 -8.86 22.76 18.72
CA PHE A 540 -10.26 22.54 18.34
C PHE A 540 -10.50 21.30 17.46
N GLY A 541 -9.45 20.59 17.05
CA GLY A 541 -9.60 19.56 16.02
C GLY A 541 -9.79 20.20 14.64
N TYR A 542 -10.72 19.70 13.83
CA TYR A 542 -10.98 20.31 12.53
C TYR A 542 -11.68 21.66 12.67
N THR A 543 -11.27 22.60 11.83
CA THR A 543 -11.87 23.94 11.74
C THR A 543 -12.05 24.32 10.28
N ILE A 544 -13.17 24.95 9.95
CA ILE A 544 -13.48 25.48 8.61
C ILE A 544 -13.91 26.94 8.72
N TYR A 545 -13.50 27.75 7.74
CA TYR A 545 -13.65 29.19 7.71
C TYR A 545 -14.06 29.67 6.32
N VAL A 546 -14.78 30.79 6.31
CA VAL A 546 -14.68 31.74 5.21
C VAL A 546 -13.72 32.83 5.65
N GLU A 547 -12.64 33.01 4.90
CA GLU A 547 -11.64 34.04 5.19
C GLU A 547 -11.21 34.78 3.92
N SER A 548 -10.49 35.88 4.10
CA SER A 548 -9.93 36.67 3.01
C SER A 548 -8.43 36.43 2.91
N SER A 549 -7.95 35.97 1.75
CA SER A 549 -6.54 35.64 1.50
C SER A 549 -5.98 36.47 0.35
N ASN A 550 -4.67 36.71 0.37
CA ASN A 550 -3.99 37.48 -0.68
C ASN A 550 -4.23 36.80 -2.04
N ARG A 551 -4.69 37.58 -3.03
CA ARG A 551 -5.04 37.08 -4.37
C ARG A 551 -3.87 36.45 -5.12
N GLU A 552 -2.63 36.76 -4.73
CA GLU A 552 -1.42 36.18 -5.32
C GLU A 552 -1.14 34.74 -4.86
N LEU A 553 -1.87 34.22 -3.87
CA LEU A 553 -1.72 32.82 -3.48
C LEU A 553 -2.32 31.90 -4.54
N GLY A 554 -1.66 30.78 -4.81
CA GLY A 554 -2.18 29.74 -5.70
C GLY A 554 -3.07 28.79 -4.91
N PHE A 555 -4.40 28.96 -5.00
CA PHE A 555 -5.39 28.04 -4.40
C PHE A 555 -6.15 27.25 -5.46
N LYS A 556 -6.94 26.27 -5.01
CA LYS A 556 -7.84 25.50 -5.87
C LYS A 556 -9.01 26.39 -6.31
N ALA A 557 -9.34 26.37 -7.60
CA ALA A 557 -10.54 27.01 -8.16
C ALA A 557 -11.45 25.91 -8.69
N VAL A 558 -12.32 25.39 -7.84
CA VAL A 558 -13.18 24.23 -8.14
C VAL A 558 -14.63 24.62 -7.86
N PRO A 559 -15.54 24.56 -8.85
CA PRO A 559 -16.97 24.68 -8.59
C PRO A 559 -17.40 23.60 -7.61
N PHE A 560 -18.16 23.97 -6.59
CA PHE A 560 -18.75 22.98 -5.68
C PHE A 560 -20.02 22.44 -6.34
N GLU A 561 -20.18 21.11 -6.29
CA GLU A 561 -21.36 20.31 -6.68
C GLU A 561 -22.27 20.84 -7.80
#